data_AF-A0A2T0S8F4-F1
#
_entry.id   AF-A0A2T0S8F4-F1
#
_cell.length_a   1.000
_cell.length_b   1.000
_cell.length_c   1.000
_cell.angle_alpha   90.00
_cell.angle_beta   90.00
_cell.angle_gamma   90.00
#
_symmetry.space_group_name_H-M   'P 1'
#
loop_
_entity.id
_entity.type
_entity.pdbx_description
1 polymer ?
#
loop_
_entity_poly.entity_id
_entity_poly.type
_entity_poly.pdbx_seq_one_letter_code
_entity_poly.pdbx_strand_id
1 'polypeptide(L)'
;MPKINVYLPDDLADAVKESGVPVSAICQRALEQSVKRVSAIRATVLGDLEADDPTAGFPHFTDRVRTVVKLAVGRAREEGAAGVGTAHLLHGLLAEGTNLALRVLGAIEVDAGRVARELDRLSSAAAGSDEATRFGVDAANALELTVTEAVTLGHNYVGCEHLLLGLLAEPDGLGGQALRAAGADLRAVRGAVVAALAGYVHLRAQPNAAPAGVVDALRQELAPLVSRLDRLEAHVGIEG
;
A
#
# COMPACT_ATOMS: atom_id res chain seq x y z
N MET A 1 -30.01 -15.77 -2.91
CA MET A 1 -28.91 -14.80 -3.17
C MET A 1 -29.18 -13.58 -2.31
N PRO A 2 -28.25 -13.17 -1.43
CA PRO A 2 -28.43 -11.94 -0.66
C PRO A 2 -28.47 -10.74 -1.62
N LYS A 3 -29.51 -9.91 -1.49
CA LYS A 3 -29.63 -8.64 -2.22
C LYS A 3 -28.91 -7.57 -1.41
N ILE A 4 -27.86 -6.98 -1.97
CA ILE A 4 -27.11 -5.88 -1.37
C ILE A 4 -27.67 -4.59 -1.96
N ASN A 5 -28.22 -3.73 -1.10
CA ASN A 5 -28.69 -2.41 -1.51
C ASN A 5 -27.55 -1.40 -1.33
N VAL A 6 -27.05 -0.85 -2.43
CA VAL A 6 -26.10 0.28 -2.41
C VAL A 6 -26.93 1.56 -2.41
N TYR A 7 -26.80 2.36 -1.35
CA TYR A 7 -27.42 3.68 -1.29
C TYR A 7 -26.57 4.68 -2.05
N LEU A 8 -27.11 5.19 -3.16
CA LEU A 8 -26.60 6.39 -3.81
C LEU A 8 -27.30 7.60 -3.17
N PRO A 9 -26.62 8.75 -3.06
CA PRO A 9 -27.28 10.04 -2.89
C PRO A 9 -28.39 10.22 -3.93
N ASP A 10 -29.52 10.82 -3.55
CA ASP A 10 -30.75 10.86 -4.37
C ASP A 10 -30.51 11.49 -5.74
N ASP A 11 -29.69 12.55 -5.79
CA ASP A 11 -29.27 13.25 -7.01
C ASP A 11 -28.49 12.34 -7.98
N LEU A 12 -27.60 11.50 -7.44
CA LEU A 12 -26.82 10.55 -8.22
C LEU A 12 -27.67 9.35 -8.67
N ALA A 13 -28.60 8.90 -7.83
CA ALA A 13 -29.51 7.80 -8.13
C ALA A 13 -30.47 8.17 -9.28
N ASP A 14 -30.95 9.40 -9.29
CA ASP A 14 -31.82 9.92 -10.33
C ASP A 14 -31.06 10.15 -11.65
N ALA A 15 -29.83 10.69 -11.59
CA ALA A 15 -28.97 10.83 -12.76
C ALA A 15 -28.63 9.48 -13.42
N VAL A 16 -28.39 8.43 -12.61
CA VAL A 16 -28.13 7.08 -13.11
C VAL A 16 -29.38 6.48 -13.76
N LYS A 17 -30.56 6.64 -13.17
CA LYS A 17 -31.84 6.18 -13.77
C LYS A 17 -32.16 6.90 -15.08
N GLU A 18 -31.99 8.22 -15.12
CA GLU A 18 -32.24 9.04 -16.32
C GLU A 18 -31.26 8.73 -17.46
N SER A 19 -30.02 8.36 -17.13
CA SER A 19 -29.01 8.04 -18.15
C SER A 19 -29.35 6.81 -18.99
N GLY A 20 -30.24 5.93 -18.50
CA GLY A 20 -30.65 4.70 -19.19
C GLY A 20 -29.49 3.75 -19.50
N VAL A 21 -28.32 3.93 -18.87
CA VAL A 21 -27.11 3.15 -19.16
C VAL A 21 -27.28 1.75 -18.59
N PRO A 22 -27.35 0.69 -19.42
CA PRO A 22 -27.36 -0.67 -18.91
C PRO A 22 -25.99 -0.96 -18.28
N VAL A 23 -25.93 -1.07 -16.96
CA VAL A 23 -24.73 -1.56 -16.28
C VAL A 23 -24.52 -3.00 -16.73
N SER A 24 -23.50 -3.24 -17.55
CA SER A 24 -23.27 -4.57 -18.12
C SER A 24 -23.15 -5.62 -17.01
N ALA A 25 -23.54 -6.87 -17.28
CA ALA A 25 -23.39 -7.97 -16.33
C ALA A 25 -21.94 -8.15 -15.83
N ILE A 26 -20.96 -7.72 -16.64
CA ILE A 26 -19.54 -7.69 -16.27
C ILE A 26 -19.29 -6.59 -15.22
N CYS A 27 -19.83 -5.39 -15.43
CA CYS A 27 -19.72 -4.28 -14.48
C CYS A 27 -20.45 -4.56 -13.15
N GLN A 28 -21.62 -5.20 -13.19
CA GLN A 28 -22.33 -5.61 -11.98
C GLN A 28 -21.54 -6.63 -11.16
N ARG A 29 -20.96 -7.65 -11.81
CA ARG A 29 -20.10 -8.64 -11.12
C ARG A 29 -18.82 -8.02 -10.55
N ALA A 30 -18.18 -7.12 -11.30
CA ALA A 30 -16.99 -6.41 -10.83
C ALA A 30 -17.29 -5.52 -9.61
N LEU A 31 -18.43 -4.81 -9.63
CA LEU A 31 -18.91 -4.01 -8.51
C LEU A 31 -19.24 -4.89 -7.30
N GLU A 32 -19.98 -5.98 -7.51
CA GLU A 32 -20.35 -6.93 -6.45
C GLU A 32 -19.11 -7.55 -5.77
N GLN A 33 -18.09 -7.92 -6.55
CA GLN A 33 -16.83 -8.44 -6.02
C GLN A 33 -16.02 -7.39 -5.26
N SER A 34 -16.07 -6.12 -5.70
CA SER A 34 -15.38 -5.02 -5.02
C SER A 34 -16.06 -4.69 -3.69
N VAL A 35 -17.39 -4.61 -3.68
CA VAL A 35 -18.19 -4.39 -2.46
C VAL A 35 -18.01 -5.54 -1.48
N LYS A 36 -18.07 -6.81 -1.93
CA LYS A 36 -17.83 -7.97 -1.06
C LYS A 36 -16.45 -7.93 -0.39
N ARG A 37 -15.41 -7.48 -1.09
CA ARG A 37 -14.06 -7.34 -0.53
C ARG A 37 -14.03 -6.28 0.57
N VAL A 38 -14.57 -5.10 0.31
CA VAL A 38 -14.62 -3.99 1.29
C VAL A 38 -15.49 -4.36 2.49
N SER A 39 -16.65 -4.99 2.28
CA SER A 39 -17.56 -5.38 3.38
C SER A 39 -17.03 -6.53 4.25
N ALA A 40 -16.28 -7.49 3.68
CA ALA A 40 -15.66 -8.57 4.45
C ALA A 40 -14.58 -8.04 5.42
N ILE A 41 -13.88 -6.98 5.04
CA ILE A 41 -12.89 -6.32 5.90
C ILE A 41 -13.58 -5.63 7.05
N ARG A 42 -14.64 -4.86 6.78
CA ARG A 42 -15.42 -4.18 7.82
C ARG A 42 -15.97 -5.17 8.86
N ALA A 43 -16.40 -6.36 8.44
CA ALA A 43 -16.85 -7.43 9.34
C ALA A 43 -15.71 -8.06 10.17
N THR A 44 -14.49 -8.14 9.61
CA THR A 44 -13.31 -8.72 10.29
C THR A 44 -12.66 -7.73 11.25
N VAL A 45 -12.59 -6.46 10.86
CA VAL A 45 -12.04 -5.34 11.64
C VAL A 45 -12.87 -5.07 12.90
N LEU A 46 -14.16 -5.41 12.87
CA LEU A 46 -15.09 -5.34 14.00
C LEU A 46 -15.16 -6.63 14.83
N GLY A 47 -14.39 -7.67 14.49
CA GLY A 47 -14.35 -8.95 15.22
C GLY A 47 -13.15 -9.07 16.17
N ASP A 48 -13.23 -10.02 17.11
CA ASP A 48 -12.18 -10.25 18.11
C ASP A 48 -10.89 -10.82 17.46
N LEU A 49 -9.75 -10.18 17.74
CA LEU A 49 -8.41 -10.61 17.30
C LEU A 49 -7.82 -11.74 18.17
N GLU A 50 -8.64 -12.32 19.05
CA GLU A 50 -8.27 -13.43 19.94
C GLU A 50 -8.20 -14.81 19.24
N ALA A 51 -8.64 -14.91 17.99
CA ALA A 51 -8.51 -16.14 17.22
C ALA A 51 -7.03 -16.51 16.95
N ASP A 52 -6.75 -17.82 16.79
CA ASP A 52 -5.41 -18.37 16.48
C ASP A 52 -4.72 -17.70 15.26
N ASP A 53 -5.51 -17.13 14.34
CA ASP A 53 -5.00 -16.31 13.24
C ASP A 53 -5.80 -14.99 13.10
N PRO A 54 -5.23 -13.83 13.50
CA PRO A 54 -5.87 -12.53 13.36
C PRO A 54 -6.06 -12.10 11.89
N THR A 55 -5.55 -12.90 10.94
CA THR A 55 -5.65 -12.63 9.50
C THR A 55 -6.67 -13.49 8.76
N ALA A 56 -7.33 -14.42 9.47
CA ALA A 56 -8.24 -15.40 8.86
C ALA A 56 -9.39 -14.75 8.05
N GLY A 57 -9.86 -13.57 8.47
CA GLY A 57 -10.90 -12.82 7.75
C GLY A 57 -10.44 -12.05 6.50
N PHE A 58 -9.15 -12.12 6.13
CA PHE A 58 -8.60 -11.42 4.97
C PHE A 58 -8.15 -12.38 3.87
N PRO A 59 -9.05 -12.98 3.08
CA PRO A 59 -8.70 -14.03 2.12
C PRO A 59 -7.77 -13.56 0.99
N HIS A 60 -7.72 -12.25 0.72
CA HIS A 60 -6.89 -11.68 -0.35
C HIS A 60 -5.52 -11.15 0.12
N PHE A 61 -5.23 -11.22 1.42
CA PHE A 61 -3.95 -10.76 1.94
C PHE A 61 -2.86 -11.76 1.58
N THR A 62 -1.75 -11.23 1.06
CA THR A 62 -0.51 -11.99 0.87
C THR A 62 0.06 -12.44 2.22
N ASP A 63 0.81 -13.54 2.24
CA ASP A 63 1.44 -14.07 3.47
C ASP A 63 2.33 -13.03 4.17
N ARG A 64 2.92 -12.14 3.38
CA ARG A 64 3.73 -11.04 3.89
C ARG A 64 2.89 -10.00 4.64
N VAL A 65 1.74 -9.59 4.09
CA VAL A 65 0.81 -8.71 4.81
C VAL A 65 0.25 -9.42 6.05
N ARG A 66 -0.02 -10.73 5.99
CA ARG A 66 -0.43 -11.49 7.18
C ARG A 66 0.64 -11.44 8.27
N THR A 67 1.91 -11.57 7.89
CA THR A 67 3.05 -11.45 8.80
C THR A 67 3.12 -10.05 9.41
N VAL A 68 2.96 -9.00 8.60
CA VAL A 68 2.91 -7.61 9.07
C VAL A 68 1.80 -7.41 10.12
N VAL A 69 0.59 -7.92 9.86
CA VAL A 69 -0.52 -7.82 10.82
C VAL A 69 -0.22 -8.58 12.11
N LYS A 70 0.37 -9.78 12.03
CA LYS A 70 0.79 -10.54 13.22
C LYS A 70 1.84 -9.79 14.05
N LEU A 71 2.82 -9.16 13.40
CA LEU A 71 3.81 -8.30 14.06
C LEU A 71 3.16 -7.07 14.72
N ALA A 72 2.17 -6.47 14.06
CA ALA A 72 1.42 -5.35 14.61
C ALA A 72 0.63 -5.73 15.87
N VAL A 73 -0.09 -6.86 15.83
CA VAL A 73 -0.82 -7.41 16.98
C VAL A 73 0.13 -7.75 18.13
N GLY A 74 1.27 -8.41 17.82
CA GLY A 74 2.30 -8.71 18.81
C GLY A 74 2.82 -7.45 19.50
N ARG A 75 3.13 -6.40 18.72
CA ARG A 75 3.59 -5.12 19.25
C ARG A 75 2.56 -4.43 20.16
N ALA A 76 1.30 -4.40 19.73
CA ALA A 76 0.22 -3.80 20.52
C ALA A 76 0.03 -4.52 21.87
N ARG A 77 0.18 -5.86 21.88
CA ARG A 77 0.14 -6.67 23.11
C ARG A 77 1.34 -6.41 24.02
N GLU A 78 2.55 -6.32 23.46
CA GLU A 78 3.76 -5.97 24.22
C GLU A 78 3.66 -4.59 24.88
N GLU A 79 2.99 -3.64 24.23
CA GLU A 79 2.77 -2.28 24.74
C GLU A 79 1.56 -2.16 25.68
N GLY A 80 0.74 -3.21 25.83
CA GLY A 80 -0.50 -3.15 26.61
C GLY A 80 -1.51 -2.14 26.07
N ALA A 81 -1.52 -1.96 24.74
CA ALA A 81 -2.36 -0.98 24.07
C ALA A 81 -3.80 -1.50 23.93
N ALA A 82 -4.80 -0.63 24.15
CA ALA A 82 -6.23 -0.96 24.09
C ALA A 82 -6.75 -1.45 22.71
N GLY A 83 -5.89 -1.43 21.70
CA GLY A 83 -6.19 -1.91 20.36
C GLY A 83 -5.03 -1.71 19.39
N VAL A 84 -5.09 -2.41 18.26
CA VAL A 84 -4.11 -2.31 17.19
C VAL A 84 -4.40 -1.05 16.35
N GLY A 85 -3.73 0.05 16.65
CA GLY A 85 -3.72 1.27 15.83
C GLY A 85 -2.78 1.23 14.60
N THR A 86 -2.83 2.29 13.78
CA THR A 86 -2.00 2.45 12.57
C THR A 86 -0.50 2.47 12.86
N ALA A 87 -0.09 2.92 14.06
CA ALA A 87 1.30 2.88 14.51
C ALA A 87 1.84 1.45 14.55
N HIS A 88 1.05 0.51 15.10
CA HIS A 88 1.44 -0.90 15.15
C HIS A 88 1.49 -1.53 13.75
N LEU A 89 0.55 -1.18 12.87
CA LEU A 89 0.56 -1.65 11.47
C LEU A 89 1.84 -1.18 10.75
N LEU A 90 2.22 0.08 10.92
CA LEU A 90 3.45 0.61 10.36
C LEU A 90 4.68 -0.06 10.98
N HIS A 91 4.71 -0.27 12.30
CA HIS A 91 5.77 -1.02 12.96
C HIS A 91 5.91 -2.43 12.36
N GLY A 92 4.81 -3.16 12.20
CA GLY A 92 4.82 -4.48 11.56
C GLY A 92 5.35 -4.44 10.13
N LEU A 93 4.99 -3.40 9.36
CA LEU A 93 5.47 -3.19 7.99
C LEU A 93 6.99 -2.95 7.93
N LEU A 94 7.53 -2.19 8.88
CA LEU A 94 8.97 -1.96 9.02
C LEU A 94 9.69 -3.24 9.49
N ALA A 95 9.12 -3.94 10.47
CA ALA A 95 9.71 -5.12 11.10
C ALA A 95 9.77 -6.35 10.16
N GLU A 96 8.84 -6.48 9.20
CA GLU A 96 8.94 -7.54 8.19
C GLU A 96 10.19 -7.37 7.30
N GLY A 97 10.65 -6.13 7.09
CA GLY A 97 11.99 -5.82 6.60
C GLY A 97 12.31 -6.09 5.12
N THR A 98 11.54 -6.92 4.41
CA THR A 98 11.86 -7.34 3.03
C THR A 98 10.76 -7.05 2.00
N ASN A 99 9.71 -6.35 2.42
CA ASN A 99 8.54 -6.05 1.60
C ASN A 99 8.78 -4.95 0.55
N LEU A 100 7.88 -4.93 -0.44
CA LEU A 100 7.89 -3.95 -1.53
C LEU A 100 7.68 -2.51 -1.02
N ALA A 101 6.94 -2.31 0.07
CA ALA A 101 6.73 -0.97 0.61
C ALA A 101 8.05 -0.31 1.04
N LEU A 102 8.95 -1.04 1.71
CA LEU A 102 10.28 -0.50 2.07
C LEU A 102 11.14 -0.20 0.84
N ARG A 103 11.05 -1.05 -0.19
CA ARG A 103 11.73 -0.80 -1.47
C ARG A 103 11.21 0.45 -2.17
N VAL A 104 9.89 0.66 -2.14
CA VAL A 104 9.24 1.86 -2.69
C VAL A 104 9.67 3.11 -1.92
N LEU A 105 9.68 3.07 -0.59
CA LEU A 105 10.18 4.17 0.24
C LEU A 105 11.63 4.50 -0.10
N GLY A 106 12.50 3.48 -0.20
CA GLY A 106 13.89 3.67 -0.60
C GLY A 106 14.04 4.28 -2.01
N ALA A 107 13.19 3.89 -2.96
CA ALA A 107 13.22 4.44 -4.32
C ALA A 107 12.81 5.91 -4.41
N ILE A 108 12.06 6.42 -3.42
CA ILE A 108 11.73 7.84 -3.30
C ILE A 108 12.57 8.55 -2.22
N GLU A 109 13.71 7.96 -1.85
CA GLU A 109 14.67 8.52 -0.88
C GLU A 109 14.11 8.74 0.53
N VAL A 110 13.04 8.00 0.89
CA VAL A 110 12.51 7.97 2.26
C VAL A 110 13.18 6.84 3.03
N ASP A 111 14.03 7.21 4.00
CA ASP A 111 14.73 6.27 4.88
C ASP A 111 13.77 5.58 5.87
N ALA A 112 13.73 4.24 5.85
CA ALA A 112 12.93 3.46 6.79
C ALA A 112 13.35 3.69 8.25
N GLY A 113 14.63 3.94 8.50
CA GLY A 113 15.11 4.29 9.85
C GLY A 113 14.54 5.62 10.34
N ARG A 114 14.38 6.60 9.44
CA ARG A 114 13.72 7.88 9.74
C ARG A 114 12.25 7.68 10.04
N VAL A 115 11.55 6.85 9.27
CA VAL A 115 10.14 6.50 9.53
C VAL A 115 9.99 5.89 10.93
N ALA A 116 10.86 4.95 11.31
CA ALA A 116 10.85 4.34 12.65
C ALA A 116 11.05 5.39 13.76
N ARG A 117 12.02 6.31 13.60
CA ARG A 117 12.26 7.39 14.58
C ARG A 117 11.06 8.33 14.73
N GLU A 118 10.42 8.71 13.63
CA GLU A 118 9.21 9.55 13.69
C GLU A 118 8.05 8.81 14.34
N LEU A 119 7.92 7.50 14.10
CA LEU A 119 6.91 6.66 14.73
C LEU A 119 7.10 6.60 16.24
N ASP A 120 8.31 6.29 16.72
CA ASP A 120 8.63 6.22 18.14
C ASP A 120 8.37 7.56 18.86
N ARG A 121 8.73 8.67 18.20
CA ARG A 121 8.50 10.04 18.70
C ARG A 121 7.01 10.33 18.90
N LEU A 122 6.16 9.90 17.96
CA LEU A 122 4.71 10.13 18.01
C LEU A 122 4.02 9.19 19.01
N SER A 123 4.42 7.92 19.06
CA SER A 123 3.84 6.92 19.96
C SER A 123 4.11 7.20 21.43
N SER A 124 5.26 7.79 21.77
CA SER A 124 5.62 8.12 23.16
C SER A 124 4.67 9.13 23.83
N ALA A 125 3.83 9.83 23.06
CA ALA A 125 2.85 10.79 23.56
C ALA A 125 1.46 10.19 23.87
N ALA A 126 1.22 8.93 23.49
CA ALA A 126 -0.09 8.28 23.52
C ALA A 126 -0.07 7.03 24.42
N ALA A 127 -0.02 7.21 25.75
CA ALA A 127 -0.10 6.08 26.69
C ALA A 127 -1.54 5.90 27.20
N GLY A 128 -2.11 4.72 26.97
CA GLY A 128 -3.39 4.28 27.52
C GLY A 128 -3.44 2.76 27.61
N SER A 129 -3.85 2.25 28.76
CA SER A 129 -3.88 0.82 29.09
C SER A 129 -5.23 0.20 28.74
N ASP A 130 -5.23 -0.83 27.90
CA ASP A 130 -6.12 -1.99 27.99
C ASP A 130 -5.66 -3.09 27.02
N GLU A 131 -6.28 -4.26 27.01
CA GLU A 131 -5.85 -5.40 26.19
C GLU A 131 -6.14 -5.22 24.68
N ALA A 132 -5.17 -5.55 23.80
CA ALA A 132 -5.28 -5.36 22.35
C ALA A 132 -6.15 -6.43 21.67
N THR A 133 -7.46 -6.40 21.92
CA THR A 133 -8.42 -7.39 21.40
C THR A 133 -9.05 -7.01 20.05
N ARG A 134 -8.87 -5.76 19.59
CA ARG A 134 -9.47 -5.25 18.35
C ARG A 134 -8.59 -4.23 17.62
N PHE A 135 -8.89 -3.98 16.34
CA PHE A 135 -8.30 -2.84 15.61
C PHE A 135 -8.89 -1.52 16.11
N GLY A 136 -8.04 -0.48 16.20
CA GLY A 136 -8.49 0.90 16.39
C GLY A 136 -9.29 1.40 15.17
N VAL A 137 -10.07 2.46 15.34
CA VAL A 137 -10.86 3.05 14.25
C VAL A 137 -9.95 3.57 13.12
N ASP A 138 -8.78 4.11 13.47
CA ASP A 138 -7.78 4.55 12.50
C ASP A 138 -7.21 3.37 11.70
N ALA A 139 -6.86 2.27 12.37
CA ALA A 139 -6.33 1.07 11.72
C ALA A 139 -7.38 0.38 10.84
N ALA A 140 -8.62 0.34 11.32
CA ALA A 140 -9.78 -0.11 10.58
C ALA A 140 -9.90 0.62 9.23
N ASN A 141 -9.94 1.95 9.28
CA ASN A 141 -10.04 2.80 8.10
C ASN A 141 -8.82 2.61 7.17
N ALA A 142 -7.60 2.57 7.72
CA ALA A 142 -6.39 2.33 6.94
C ALA A 142 -6.41 0.98 6.20
N LEU A 143 -6.97 -0.08 6.80
CA LEU A 143 -7.13 -1.39 6.16
C LEU A 143 -8.22 -1.38 5.07
N GLU A 144 -9.30 -0.62 5.24
CA GLU A 144 -10.30 -0.41 4.19
C GLU A 144 -9.70 0.36 3.00
N LEU A 145 -8.94 1.42 3.28
CA LEU A 145 -8.20 2.19 2.28
C LEU A 145 -7.16 1.33 1.56
N THR A 146 -6.45 0.47 2.29
CA THR A 146 -5.50 -0.51 1.73
C THR A 146 -6.15 -1.37 0.64
N VAL A 147 -7.36 -1.86 0.88
CA VAL A 147 -8.05 -2.70 -0.11
C VAL A 147 -8.65 -1.88 -1.23
N THR A 148 -9.08 -0.65 -0.95
CA THR A 148 -9.46 0.30 -1.99
C THR A 148 -8.31 0.54 -2.96
N GLU A 149 -7.10 0.80 -2.47
CA GLU A 149 -5.90 0.98 -3.29
C GLU A 149 -5.57 -0.27 -4.13
N ALA A 150 -5.67 -1.46 -3.53
CA ALA A 150 -5.48 -2.72 -4.26
C ALA A 150 -6.47 -2.88 -5.43
N VAL A 151 -7.75 -2.56 -5.20
CA VAL A 151 -8.81 -2.61 -6.22
C VAL A 151 -8.61 -1.55 -7.28
N THR A 152 -8.26 -0.31 -6.89
CA THR A 152 -7.97 0.79 -7.82
C THR A 152 -6.81 0.48 -8.75
N LEU A 153 -5.78 -0.22 -8.25
CA LEU A 153 -4.65 -0.70 -9.06
C LEU A 153 -4.98 -1.97 -9.88
N GLY A 154 -6.19 -2.51 -9.77
CA GLY A 154 -6.63 -3.69 -10.52
C GLY A 154 -6.07 -5.01 -9.97
N HIS A 155 -5.61 -5.04 -8.73
CA HIS A 155 -5.05 -6.25 -8.12
C HIS A 155 -6.12 -7.12 -7.44
N ASN A 156 -5.94 -8.43 -7.57
CA ASN A 156 -6.79 -9.44 -6.93
C ASN A 156 -6.20 -9.95 -5.60
N TYR A 157 -5.15 -9.28 -5.12
CA TYR A 157 -4.46 -9.55 -3.87
C TYR A 157 -4.15 -8.23 -3.16
N VAL A 158 -3.84 -8.31 -1.87
CA VAL A 158 -3.43 -7.19 -1.04
C VAL A 158 -1.99 -7.42 -0.55
N GLY A 159 -1.06 -6.64 -1.10
CA GLY A 159 0.35 -6.60 -0.72
C GLY A 159 0.69 -5.46 0.25
N CYS A 160 1.95 -5.44 0.67
CA CYS A 160 2.49 -4.45 1.60
C CYS A 160 2.51 -3.04 1.00
N GLU A 161 2.65 -2.94 -0.33
CA GLU A 161 2.56 -1.70 -1.10
C GLU A 161 1.18 -1.05 -0.98
N HIS A 162 0.10 -1.84 -0.94
CA HIS A 162 -1.24 -1.32 -0.70
C HIS A 162 -1.42 -0.89 0.75
N LEU A 163 -0.84 -1.64 1.69
CA LEU A 163 -0.88 -1.30 3.11
C LEU A 163 -0.17 0.05 3.37
N LEU A 164 0.97 0.28 2.71
CA LEU A 164 1.66 1.57 2.76
C LEU A 164 0.77 2.72 2.26
N LEU A 165 0.08 2.52 1.14
CA LEU A 165 -0.83 3.52 0.58
C LEU A 165 -2.03 3.77 1.50
N GLY A 166 -2.63 2.71 2.06
CA GLY A 166 -3.73 2.81 3.01
C GLY A 166 -3.35 3.54 4.29
N LEU A 167 -2.16 3.28 4.83
CA LEU A 167 -1.62 4.01 6.00
C LEU A 167 -1.38 5.49 5.71
N LEU A 168 -0.88 5.85 4.53
CA LEU A 168 -0.69 7.24 4.12
C LEU A 168 -2.00 7.98 3.85
N ALA A 169 -2.99 7.27 3.30
CA ALA A 169 -4.31 7.80 2.99
C ALA A 169 -5.16 8.02 4.24
N GLU A 170 -4.91 7.29 5.32
CA GLU A 170 -5.57 7.53 6.60
C GLU A 170 -5.12 8.89 7.19
N PRO A 171 -6.04 9.87 7.34
CA PRO A 171 -5.66 11.23 7.72
C PRO A 171 -5.19 11.33 9.17
N ASP A 172 -5.85 10.59 10.07
CA ASP A 172 -5.70 10.79 11.52
C ASP A 172 -4.76 9.76 12.18
N GLY A 173 -4.42 8.69 11.47
CA GLY A 173 -3.58 7.61 11.99
C GLY A 173 -2.12 8.03 12.24
N LEU A 174 -1.58 7.68 13.41
CA LEU A 174 -0.18 7.90 13.78
C LEU A 174 0.81 7.29 12.77
N GLY A 175 0.47 6.14 12.17
CA GLY A 175 1.29 5.53 11.12
C GLY A 175 1.43 6.42 9.88
N GLY A 176 0.30 6.97 9.40
CA GLY A 176 0.29 7.92 8.29
C GLY A 176 1.03 9.22 8.62
N GLN A 177 0.87 9.73 9.84
CA GLN A 177 1.58 10.90 10.33
C GLN A 177 3.10 10.69 10.37
N ALA A 178 3.57 9.54 10.85
CA ALA A 178 4.99 9.20 10.89
C ALA A 178 5.60 9.12 9.48
N LEU A 179 4.88 8.49 8.54
CA LEU A 179 5.29 8.42 7.13
C LEU A 179 5.40 9.82 6.50
N ARG A 180 4.38 10.67 6.69
CA ARG A 180 4.37 12.05 6.19
C ARG A 180 5.49 12.89 6.82
N ALA A 181 5.71 12.77 8.13
CA ALA A 181 6.81 13.43 8.82
C ALA A 181 8.18 12.99 8.28
N ALA A 182 8.32 11.72 7.91
CA ALA A 182 9.49 11.16 7.27
C ALA A 182 9.65 11.54 5.78
N GLY A 183 8.72 12.32 5.21
CA GLY A 183 8.79 12.84 3.84
C GLY A 183 8.07 11.99 2.80
N ALA A 184 7.32 10.95 3.22
CA ALA A 184 6.52 10.16 2.30
C ALA A 184 5.24 10.92 1.91
N ASP A 185 5.20 11.42 0.69
CA ASP A 185 4.00 11.99 0.08
C ASP A 185 3.17 10.89 -0.62
N LEU A 186 1.85 10.89 -0.40
CA LEU A 186 0.95 9.86 -0.94
C LEU A 186 1.01 9.77 -2.47
N ARG A 187 1.09 10.90 -3.18
CA ARG A 187 1.12 10.92 -4.65
C ARG A 187 2.44 10.38 -5.17
N ALA A 188 3.56 10.79 -4.57
CA ALA A 188 4.88 10.28 -4.92
C ALA A 188 4.99 8.77 -4.67
N VAL A 189 4.55 8.30 -3.50
CA VAL A 189 4.54 6.88 -3.14
C VAL A 189 3.67 6.09 -4.11
N ARG A 190 2.45 6.56 -4.44
CA ARG A 190 1.58 5.87 -5.40
C ARG A 190 2.24 5.77 -6.79
N GLY A 191 2.89 6.83 -7.25
CA GLY A 191 3.66 6.80 -8.50
C GLY A 191 4.79 5.77 -8.48
N ALA A 192 5.54 5.71 -7.38
CA ALA A 192 6.62 4.74 -7.20
C ALA A 192 6.13 3.28 -7.09
N VAL A 193 4.99 3.03 -6.45
CA VAL A 193 4.34 1.70 -6.44
C VAL A 193 4.02 1.26 -7.86
N VAL A 194 3.35 2.12 -8.65
CA VAL A 194 2.99 1.82 -10.04
C VAL A 194 4.25 1.55 -10.88
N ALA A 195 5.30 2.36 -10.73
CA ALA A 195 6.55 2.16 -11.45
C ALA A 195 7.25 0.84 -11.07
N ALA A 196 7.31 0.52 -9.77
CA ALA A 196 7.93 -0.72 -9.28
C ALA A 196 7.20 -1.97 -9.80
N LEU A 197 5.87 -1.93 -9.85
CA LEU A 197 5.05 -3.02 -10.37
C LEU A 197 5.18 -3.17 -11.90
N ALA A 198 5.21 -2.06 -12.64
CA ALA A 198 5.47 -2.08 -14.08
C ALA A 198 6.85 -2.68 -14.41
N GLY A 199 7.89 -2.32 -13.63
CA GLY A 199 9.22 -2.91 -13.75
C GLY A 199 9.23 -4.43 -13.48
N TYR A 200 8.46 -4.90 -12.50
CA TYR A 200 8.28 -6.33 -12.23
C TYR A 200 7.60 -7.07 -13.38
N VAL A 201 6.56 -6.49 -13.98
CA VAL A 201 5.88 -7.06 -15.16
C VAL A 201 6.83 -7.15 -16.35
N HIS A 202 7.66 -6.12 -16.57
CA HIS A 202 8.66 -6.12 -17.63
C HIS A 202 9.73 -7.20 -17.42
N LEU A 203 10.26 -7.34 -16.19
CA LEU A 203 11.23 -8.36 -15.84
C LEU A 203 10.65 -9.78 -15.94
N ARG A 204 9.37 -9.97 -15.58
CA ARG A 204 8.68 -11.26 -15.69
C ARG A 204 8.29 -11.62 -17.12
N ALA A 205 7.99 -10.63 -17.97
CA ALA A 205 7.76 -10.83 -19.40
C ALA A 205 9.05 -11.16 -20.16
N GLN A 206 10.21 -10.85 -19.59
CA GLN A 206 11.53 -11.19 -20.13
C GLN A 206 12.33 -12.04 -19.12
N PRO A 207 11.93 -13.30 -18.86
CA PRO A 207 12.58 -14.14 -17.83
C PRO A 207 14.05 -14.49 -18.13
N ASN A 208 14.54 -14.20 -19.35
CA ASN A 208 15.94 -14.36 -19.75
C ASN A 208 16.75 -13.06 -19.75
N ALA A 209 16.17 -11.92 -19.36
CA ALA A 209 16.94 -10.71 -19.11
C ALA A 209 17.66 -10.88 -17.76
N ALA A 210 18.84 -11.50 -17.79
CA ALA A 210 19.76 -11.41 -16.67
C ALA A 210 19.93 -9.92 -16.28
N PRO A 211 20.21 -9.57 -15.01
CA PRO A 211 20.48 -8.18 -14.63
C PRO A 211 21.60 -7.54 -15.47
N ALA A 212 22.52 -8.34 -16.00
CA ALA A 212 23.51 -7.92 -17.00
C ALA A 212 22.89 -7.42 -18.31
N GLY A 213 21.83 -8.08 -18.80
CA GLY A 213 21.13 -7.72 -20.04
C GLY A 213 20.38 -6.39 -19.97
N VAL A 214 19.87 -6.01 -18.80
CA VAL A 214 19.26 -4.68 -18.59
C VAL A 214 20.32 -3.59 -18.62
N VAL A 215 21.47 -3.83 -17.97
CA VAL A 215 22.62 -2.90 -18.00
C VAL A 215 23.20 -2.79 -19.41
N ASP A 216 23.29 -3.89 -20.14
CA ASP A 216 23.79 -3.90 -21.52
C ASP A 216 22.81 -3.26 -22.50
N ALA A 217 21.50 -3.47 -22.33
CA ALA A 217 20.47 -2.80 -23.12
C ALA A 217 20.48 -1.28 -22.86
N LEU A 218 20.58 -0.87 -21.59
CA LEU A 218 20.70 0.54 -21.22
C LEU A 218 21.99 1.15 -21.78
N ARG A 219 23.11 0.43 -21.72
CA ARG A 219 24.39 0.86 -22.31
C ARG A 219 24.29 1.00 -23.83
N GLN A 220 23.61 0.09 -24.52
CA GLN A 220 23.38 0.17 -25.96
C GLN A 220 22.55 1.39 -26.35
N GLU A 221 21.47 1.67 -25.62
CA GLU A 221 20.59 2.83 -25.88
C GLU A 221 21.27 4.16 -25.55
N LEU A 222 22.11 4.20 -24.51
CA LEU A 222 22.84 5.42 -24.11
C LEU A 222 24.10 5.68 -24.96
N ALA A 223 24.70 4.66 -25.58
CA ALA A 223 25.92 4.80 -26.40
C ALA A 223 25.85 5.90 -27.48
N PRO A 224 24.77 6.04 -28.28
CA PRO A 224 24.68 7.12 -29.26
C PRO A 224 24.57 8.52 -28.63
N LEU A 225 24.04 8.64 -27.41
CA LEU A 225 23.97 9.92 -26.68
C LEU A 225 25.34 10.29 -26.11
N VAL A 226 26.06 9.33 -25.53
CA VAL A 226 27.45 9.52 -25.06
C VAL A 226 28.36 9.93 -26.22
N SER A 227 28.28 9.21 -27.34
CA SER A 227 29.07 9.57 -28.54
C SER A 227 28.74 10.96 -29.11
N ARG A 228 27.53 11.48 -28.86
CA ARG A 228 27.15 12.84 -29.24
C ARG A 228 27.71 13.87 -28.26
N LEU A 229 27.71 13.56 -26.97
CA LEU A 229 28.33 14.37 -25.93
C LEU A 229 29.84 14.49 -26.15
N ASP A 230 30.55 13.39 -26.37
CA ASP A 230 32.00 13.40 -26.63
C ASP A 230 32.36 14.27 -27.84
N ARG A 231 31.55 14.19 -28.92
CA ARG A 231 31.72 15.04 -30.11
C ARG A 231 31.47 16.52 -29.83
N LEU A 232 30.53 16.84 -28.94
CA LEU A 232 30.25 18.22 -28.53
C LEU A 232 31.36 18.76 -27.62
N GLU A 233 31.83 17.96 -26.66
CA GLU A 233 32.93 18.32 -25.76
C GLU A 233 34.23 18.59 -26.54
N ALA A 234 34.56 17.72 -27.51
CA ALA A 234 35.69 17.94 -28.43
C ALA A 234 35.53 19.20 -29.30
N HIS A 235 34.31 19.59 -29.64
CA HIS A 235 34.05 20.79 -30.45
C HIS A 235 34.12 22.08 -29.62
N VAL A 236 33.82 22.00 -28.33
CA VAL A 236 33.81 23.15 -27.40
C VAL A 236 35.15 23.28 -26.64
N GLY A 237 36.05 22.30 -26.80
CA GLY A 237 37.40 22.34 -26.22
C GLY A 237 37.41 22.10 -24.70
N ILE A 238 36.40 21.42 -24.18
CA ILE A 238 36.28 21.03 -22.78
C ILE A 238 36.77 19.58 -22.70
N GLU A 239 38.09 19.38 -22.70
CA GLU A 239 38.67 18.10 -22.31
C GLU A 239 38.84 18.11 -20.77
N GLY A 240 38.27 17.10 -20.11
CA GLY A 240 38.51 16.81 -18.69
C GLY A 240 39.75 15.96 -18.47
#